data_AF-A0A838KEP9-F1
#
_entry.id   AF-A0A838KEP9-F1
#
_cell.length_a   1.000
_cell.length_b   1.000
_cell.length_c   1.000
_cell.angle_alpha   90.00
_cell.angle_beta   90.00
_cell.angle_gamma   90.00
#
_symmetry.space_group_name_H-M   'P 1'
#
loop_
_entity.id
_entity.type
_entity.pdbx_description
1 polymer ?
#
loop_
_entity_poly.entity_id
_entity_poly.type
_entity_poly.pdbx_seq_one_letter_code
_entity_poly.pdbx_strand_id
1 'polypeptide(L)'
;MRRTRARQSAERLAAGEVYVDSGLVVVDEIGRPLHPRQFGETFKRLSGQAGVPVTTLHTARHGFGSYLLDQGVPLPIVSKVMGHASVDVTARVYAHALSTGADERVRSAMVAAGL
;
A
#
# COMPACT_ATOMS: atom_id res chain seq x y z
N MET A 1 -3.74 5.84 13.12
CA MET A 1 -4.00 4.88 14.22
C MET A 1 -4.82 5.45 15.39
N ARG A 2 -4.59 6.69 15.88
CA ARG A 2 -5.36 7.24 17.04
C ARG A 2 -6.89 7.27 16.82
N ARG A 3 -7.36 7.77 15.66
CA ARG A 3 -8.79 7.79 15.31
C ARG A 3 -9.43 6.39 15.27
N THR A 4 -8.72 5.40 14.71
CA THR A 4 -9.19 4.01 14.64
C THR A 4 -9.39 3.43 16.04
N ARG A 5 -8.42 3.64 16.94
CA ARG A 5 -8.52 3.17 18.33
C ARG A 5 -9.69 3.81 19.07
N ALA A 6 -9.90 5.11 18.91
CA ALA A 6 -11.02 5.81 19.54
C ALA A 6 -12.38 5.29 19.04
N ARG A 7 -12.51 5.05 17.72
CA ARG A 7 -13.72 4.43 17.14
C ARG A 7 -13.95 3.03 17.70
N GLN A 8 -12.92 2.18 17.70
CA GLN A 8 -13.02 0.80 18.19
C GLN A 8 -13.31 0.71 19.69
N SER A 9 -12.80 1.65 20.50
CA SER A 9 -13.16 1.72 21.92
C SER A 9 -14.64 2.07 22.13
N ALA A 10 -15.20 2.95 21.28
CA ALA A 10 -16.61 3.29 21.33
C ALA A 10 -17.49 2.13 20.85
N GLU A 11 -17.09 1.46 19.77
CA GLU A 11 -17.74 0.25 19.26
C GLU A 11 -17.73 -0.89 20.30
N ARG A 12 -16.61 -1.08 21.01
CA ARG A 12 -16.51 -2.03 22.12
C ARG A 12 -17.48 -1.72 23.26
N LEU A 13 -17.57 -0.45 23.66
CA LEU A 13 -18.49 -0.03 24.71
C LEU A 13 -19.96 -0.24 24.28
N ALA A 14 -20.28 0.07 23.01
CA ALA A 14 -21.62 -0.09 22.46
C ALA A 14 -22.05 -1.55 22.28
N ALA A 15 -21.13 -2.42 21.84
CA ALA A 15 -21.41 -3.84 21.61
C ALA A 15 -21.45 -4.67 22.91
N GLY A 16 -20.88 -4.16 24.01
CA GLY A 16 -20.92 -4.82 25.31
C GLY A 16 -20.36 -6.24 25.27
N GLU A 17 -21.12 -7.20 25.81
CA GLU A 17 -20.73 -8.62 25.89
C GLU A 17 -20.58 -9.29 24.52
N VAL A 18 -21.19 -8.74 23.46
CA VAL A 18 -21.13 -9.30 22.10
C VAL A 18 -19.79 -8.97 21.42
N TYR A 19 -19.03 -8.02 21.96
CA TYR A 19 -17.75 -7.60 21.38
C TYR A 19 -16.68 -8.70 21.49
N VAL A 20 -16.02 -9.00 20.37
CA VAL A 20 -14.92 -9.94 20.29
C VAL A 20 -13.59 -9.21 20.38
N ASP A 21 -12.87 -9.38 21.50
CA ASP A 21 -11.54 -8.80 21.69
C ASP A 21 -10.46 -9.62 20.95
N SER A 22 -10.49 -9.56 19.62
CA SER A 22 -9.60 -10.36 18.75
C SER A 22 -8.15 -9.87 18.72
N GLY A 23 -7.85 -8.70 19.29
CA GLY A 23 -6.54 -8.06 19.22
C GLY A 23 -6.15 -7.54 17.82
N LEU A 24 -7.03 -7.64 16.83
CA LEU A 24 -6.80 -7.19 15.46
C LEU A 24 -7.19 -5.73 15.27
N VAL A 25 -6.49 -5.05 14.35
CA VAL A 25 -6.78 -3.64 14.01
C VAL A 25 -7.89 -3.52 12.96
N VAL A 26 -8.03 -4.50 12.07
CA VAL A 26 -9.02 -4.49 10.98
C VAL A 26 -10.14 -5.45 11.33
N VAL A 27 -11.19 -4.90 11.94
CA VAL A 27 -12.35 -5.63 12.47
C VAL A 27 -13.64 -4.92 12.09
N ASP A 28 -14.74 -5.64 12.16
CA ASP A 28 -16.10 -5.07 12.12
C ASP A 28 -16.45 -4.35 13.43
N GLU A 29 -17.64 -3.77 13.48
CA GLU A 29 -18.18 -3.03 14.63
C GLU A 29 -18.32 -3.87 15.92
N ILE A 30 -18.23 -5.19 15.84
CA ILE A 30 -18.27 -6.09 17.00
C ILE A 30 -16.92 -6.79 17.25
N GLY A 31 -15.84 -6.30 16.64
CA GLY A 31 -14.48 -6.77 16.91
C GLY A 31 -14.07 -8.06 16.19
N ARG A 32 -14.90 -8.57 15.28
CA ARG A 32 -14.57 -9.77 14.50
C ARG A 32 -13.67 -9.43 13.31
N PRO A 33 -12.76 -10.33 12.91
CA PRO A 33 -11.90 -10.11 11.76
C PRO A 33 -12.72 -9.87 10.49
N LEU A 34 -12.40 -8.81 9.73
CA LEU A 34 -12.99 -8.62 8.41
C LEU A 34 -12.42 -9.61 7.42
N HIS A 35 -13.28 -10.21 6.61
CA HIS A 35 -12.83 -11.10 5.54
C HIS A 35 -12.05 -10.29 4.48
N PRO A 36 -10.92 -10.79 3.94
CA PRO A 36 -10.10 -10.06 2.96
C PRO A 36 -10.88 -9.54 1.76
N ARG A 37 -11.86 -10.33 1.29
CA ARG A 37 -12.79 -9.92 0.23
C ARG A 37 -13.60 -8.66 0.60
N GLN A 38 -14.19 -8.62 1.79
CA GLN A 38 -14.98 -7.47 2.25
C GLN A 38 -14.12 -6.22 2.37
N PHE A 39 -12.90 -6.38 2.87
CA PHE A 39 -11.93 -5.29 2.96
C PHE A 39 -11.54 -4.77 1.57
N GLY A 40 -11.28 -5.67 0.62
CA GLY A 40 -10.97 -5.32 -0.77
C GLY A 40 -12.11 -4.60 -1.49
N GLU A 41 -13.35 -5.06 -1.33
CA GLU A 41 -14.53 -4.39 -1.91
C GLU A 41 -14.78 -3.01 -1.28
N THR A 42 -14.59 -2.90 0.03
CA THR A 42 -14.64 -1.61 0.73
C THR A 42 -13.60 -0.64 0.17
N PHE A 43 -12.38 -1.09 -0.07
CA PHE A 43 -11.32 -0.28 -0.66
C PHE A 43 -11.65 0.21 -2.08
N LYS A 44 -12.18 -0.67 -2.94
CA LYS A 44 -12.60 -0.29 -4.30
C LYS A 44 -13.71 0.78 -4.26
N ARG A 45 -14.71 0.59 -3.40
CA ARG A 45 -15.81 1.55 -3.22
C ARG A 45 -15.29 2.91 -2.76
N LEU A 46 -14.40 2.93 -1.77
CA LEU A 46 -13.79 4.16 -1.27
C LEU A 46 -12.92 4.84 -2.33
N SER A 47 -12.21 4.08 -3.18
CA SER A 47 -11.43 4.62 -4.29
C SER A 47 -12.32 5.40 -5.27
N GLY A 48 -13.47 4.82 -5.65
CA GLY A 48 -14.45 5.51 -6.49
C GLY A 48 -15.02 6.77 -5.84
N GLN A 49 -15.32 6.72 -4.53
CA GLN A 49 -15.80 7.88 -3.78
C GLN A 49 -14.76 9.00 -3.67
N ALA A 50 -13.46 8.65 -3.66
CA ALA A 50 -12.37 9.61 -3.61
C ALA A 50 -12.04 10.23 -4.98
N GLY A 51 -12.72 9.83 -6.06
CA GLY A 51 -12.47 10.35 -7.41
C GLY A 51 -11.15 9.87 -8.02
N VAL A 52 -10.53 8.84 -7.47
CA VAL A 52 -9.33 8.20 -8.04
C VAL A 52 -9.72 6.95 -8.83
N PRO A 53 -8.86 6.46 -9.74
CA PRO A 53 -9.12 5.22 -10.45
C PRO A 53 -9.46 4.08 -9.48
N VAL A 54 -10.55 3.37 -9.76
CA VAL A 54 -10.97 2.22 -8.95
C VAL A 54 -9.88 1.15 -9.04
N THR A 55 -9.30 0.79 -7.90
CA THR A 55 -8.13 -0.07 -7.85
C THR A 55 -8.18 -1.02 -6.66
N THR A 56 -7.25 -1.97 -6.61
CA THR A 56 -7.12 -2.92 -5.50
C THR A 56 -5.99 -2.53 -4.56
N LEU A 57 -5.97 -3.08 -3.34
CA LEU A 57 -4.84 -2.91 -2.42
C LEU A 57 -3.52 -3.43 -3.01
N HIS A 58 -3.58 -4.54 -3.76
CA HIS A 58 -2.43 -5.10 -4.43
C HIS A 58 -1.89 -4.16 -5.52
N THR A 59 -2.78 -3.61 -6.35
CA THR A 59 -2.42 -2.63 -7.38
C THR A 59 -1.90 -1.33 -6.77
N ALA A 60 -2.51 -0.83 -5.69
CA ALA A 60 -2.04 0.34 -4.96
C ALA A 60 -0.63 0.11 -4.38
N ARG A 61 -0.39 -1.08 -3.80
CA ARG A 61 0.94 -1.51 -3.34
C ARG A 61 1.94 -1.59 -4.49
N HIS A 62 1.53 -2.08 -5.66
CA HIS A 62 2.39 -2.04 -6.85
C HIS A 62 2.76 -0.62 -7.23
N GLY A 63 1.76 0.26 -7.34
CA GLY A 63 1.96 1.68 -7.67
C GLY A 63 2.91 2.38 -6.71
N PHE A 64 2.83 2.09 -5.41
CA PHE A 64 3.77 2.61 -4.42
C PHE A 64 5.22 2.20 -4.71
N GLY A 65 5.47 0.91 -5.01
CA GLY A 65 6.82 0.46 -5.36
C GLY A 65 7.34 1.07 -6.67
N SER A 66 6.49 1.17 -7.69
CA SER A 66 6.85 1.83 -8.96
C SER A 66 7.19 3.31 -8.72
N TYR A 67 6.40 4.01 -7.91
CA TYR A 67 6.65 5.40 -7.55
C TYR A 67 7.99 5.58 -6.82
N LEU A 68 8.32 4.74 -5.84
CA LEU A 68 9.62 4.83 -5.16
C LEU A 68 10.81 4.64 -6.11
N LEU A 69 10.69 3.69 -7.05
CA LEU A 69 11.74 3.43 -8.04
C LEU A 69 11.87 4.58 -9.04
N ASP A 70 10.76 5.17 -9.44
CA ASP A 70 10.71 6.36 -10.29
C ASP A 70 11.41 7.56 -9.63
N GLN A 71 11.15 7.77 -8.32
CA GLN A 71 11.85 8.76 -7.49
C GLN A 71 13.32 8.39 -7.19
N GLY A 72 13.80 7.27 -7.74
CA GLY A 72 15.17 6.83 -7.67
C GLY A 72 15.63 6.23 -6.35
N VAL A 73 14.70 5.80 -5.52
CA VAL A 73 15.02 5.01 -4.34
C VAL A 73 15.70 3.70 -4.78
N PRO A 74 16.88 3.36 -4.23
CA PRO A 74 17.57 2.13 -4.58
C PRO A 74 16.71 0.88 -4.40
N LEU A 75 16.77 -0.04 -5.37
CA LEU A 75 15.99 -1.28 -5.39
C LEU A 75 16.07 -2.10 -4.09
N PRO A 76 17.23 -2.25 -3.42
CA PRO A 76 17.29 -2.95 -2.13
C PRO A 76 16.48 -2.26 -1.03
N ILE A 77 16.43 -0.92 -1.04
CA ILE A 77 15.64 -0.14 -0.07
C ILE A 77 14.15 -0.31 -0.36
N VAL A 78 13.74 -0.21 -1.64
CA VAL A 78 12.35 -0.47 -2.03
C VAL A 78 11.92 -1.88 -1.62
N SER A 79 12.75 -2.89 -1.89
CA SER A 79 12.50 -4.28 -1.46
C SER A 79 12.27 -4.41 0.05
N LYS A 80 13.15 -3.78 0.84
CA LYS A 80 13.05 -3.78 2.31
C LYS A 80 11.79 -3.07 2.82
N VAL A 81 11.45 -1.89 2.27
CA VAL A 81 10.26 -1.12 2.65
C VAL A 81 8.98 -1.88 2.29
N MET A 82 8.96 -2.53 1.14
CA MET A 82 7.85 -3.37 0.74
C MET A 82 7.78 -4.66 1.57
N GLY A 83 8.90 -5.13 2.14
CA GLY A 83 8.96 -6.38 2.89
C GLY A 83 8.95 -7.61 1.98
N HIS A 84 9.59 -7.52 0.82
CA HIS A 84 9.76 -8.69 -0.05
C HIS A 84 10.85 -9.63 0.50
N ALA A 85 10.67 -10.93 0.28
CA ALA A 85 11.58 -11.95 0.79
C ALA A 85 13.01 -11.85 0.22
N SER A 86 13.16 -11.27 -0.98
CA SER A 86 14.47 -10.96 -1.57
C SER A 86 14.38 -9.75 -2.50
N VAL A 87 15.56 -9.20 -2.85
CA VAL A 87 15.67 -8.12 -3.84
C VAL A 87 15.26 -8.61 -5.24
N ASP A 88 15.53 -9.88 -5.58
CA ASP A 88 15.17 -10.48 -6.87
C ASP A 88 13.65 -10.52 -7.11
N VAL A 89 12.85 -10.68 -6.06
CA VAL A 89 11.38 -10.57 -6.17
C VAL A 89 11.01 -9.16 -6.63
N THR A 90 11.58 -8.13 -6.01
CA THR A 90 11.35 -6.74 -6.40
C THR A 90 11.87 -6.46 -7.81
N ALA A 91 13.06 -6.94 -8.15
CA ALA A 91 13.64 -6.78 -9.49
C ALA A 91 12.72 -7.34 -10.58
N ARG A 92 12.22 -8.57 -10.40
CA ARG A 92 11.30 -9.23 -11.35
C ARG A 92 9.97 -8.50 -11.46
N VAL A 93 9.39 -8.08 -10.33
CA VAL A 93 8.10 -7.37 -10.30
C VAL A 93 8.19 -5.99 -10.97
N TYR A 94 9.32 -5.30 -10.83
CA TYR A 94 9.47 -3.91 -11.24
C TYR A 94 10.40 -3.68 -12.43
N ALA A 95 10.80 -4.74 -13.14
CA ALA A 95 11.71 -4.65 -14.29
C ALA A 95 11.29 -3.54 -15.29
N HIS A 96 9.99 -3.45 -15.59
CA HIS A 96 9.42 -2.42 -16.47
C HIS A 96 9.55 -0.97 -15.94
N ALA A 97 9.45 -0.76 -14.62
CA ALA A 97 9.57 0.57 -14.02
C ALA A 97 11.04 1.02 -13.96
N LEU A 98 11.94 0.06 -13.79
CA LEU A 98 13.39 0.30 -13.80
C LEU A 98 13.89 0.71 -15.18
N SER A 99 13.38 0.11 -16.26
CA SER A 99 13.79 0.49 -17.63
C SER A 99 13.41 1.94 -17.97
N THR A 100 12.15 2.33 -17.70
CA THR A 100 11.68 3.67 -18.08
C THR A 100 12.28 4.78 -17.22
N GLY A 101 12.39 4.55 -15.92
CA GLY A 101 12.91 5.56 -14.99
C GLY A 101 14.43 5.71 -15.03
N ALA A 102 15.17 4.66 -15.38
CA ALA A 102 16.63 4.75 -15.55
C ALA A 102 17.00 5.55 -16.79
N ASP A 103 16.32 5.31 -17.92
CA ASP A 103 16.61 5.99 -19.19
C ASP A 103 16.39 7.50 -19.10
N GLU A 104 15.31 7.95 -18.45
CA GLU A 104 15.02 9.38 -18.30
C GLU A 104 15.98 10.07 -17.33
N ARG A 105 16.41 9.39 -16.27
CA ARG A 105 17.39 9.93 -15.32
C ARG A 105 18.80 9.99 -15.91
N VAL A 106 19.20 8.99 -16.67
CA VAL A 106 20.46 9.01 -17.42
C VAL A 106 20.41 10.15 -18.44
N ARG A 107 19.32 10.29 -19.20
CA ARG A 107 19.13 11.40 -20.13
C ARG A 107 19.21 12.77 -19.43
N SER A 108 18.48 12.95 -18.34
CA SER A 108 18.46 14.19 -17.56
C SER A 108 19.83 14.51 -16.97
N ALA A 109 20.57 13.51 -16.48
CA ALA A 109 21.93 13.66 -15.97
C ALA A 109 22.94 13.99 -17.08
N MET A 110 22.80 13.41 -18.27
CA MET A 110 23.63 13.72 -19.45
C MET A 110 23.41 15.16 -19.91
N VAL A 111 22.15 15.58 -20.05
CA VAL A 111 21.78 16.97 -20.37
C VAL A 111 22.33 17.95 -19.32
N ALA A 112 22.21 17.63 -18.03
CA ALA A 112 22.75 18.47 -16.96
C ALA A 112 24.30 18.51 -16.94
N ALA A 113 24.96 17.45 -17.41
CA ALA A 113 26.41 17.36 -17.54
C ALA A 113 26.95 17.96 -18.85
N GLY A 114 26.09 18.41 -19.77
CA GLY A 114 26.49 19.00 -21.05
C GLY A 114 27.01 18.00 -22.08
N LEU A 115 26.65 16.72 -21.94
CA LEU A 115 26.88 15.64 -22.91
C LEU A 115 25.62 15.40 -23.74
#